data_AF-A0AAD9HM35-F1
#
_entry.id   AF-A0AAD9HM35-F1
#
_cell.length_a   1.000
_cell.length_b   1.000
_cell.length_c   1.000
_cell.angle_alpha   90.00
_cell.angle_beta   90.00
_cell.angle_gamma   90.00
#
_symmetry.space_group_name_H-M   'P 1'
#
loop_
_entity.id
_entity.type
_entity.pdbx_description
1 polymer ?
#
loop_
_entity_poly.entity_id
_entity_poly.type
_entity_poly.pdbx_seq_one_letter_code
_entity_poly.pdbx_strand_id
1 'polypeptide(L)'
;MALVTIAKNFETKGDVLPRSSLKHVQRERAPHLCVFCDVVVPSFGIPTPKAKIKPLLPTMGRLWSRLVVLPRATTAVIRYTFETLGDTAGSAEDPVPRKIGRSLKPIFTHLSSDVDLQWYKQVMKERFVTPEEAVAARQNMPPHFERRRGGTASDLAFALIPKLQSFGDELAATARKLQKYLAACKELCLVEMMVIDCIDLIKASVKIYARGLSNSKSVLADVFTLGGTQTDEAILKGVETAEKTCHRLLEEPQRINIKAHLPWGHGQTARISDAQTIENFTQVLSNLDMCKSAEKFHRGALATAELPGGDYTKPGGLFYVSHH
;
A
#
# COMPACT_ATOMS: atom_id res chain seq x y z
N MET A 1 -3.24 -5.05 15.41
CA MET A 1 -2.25 -3.91 15.26
C MET A 1 -2.50 -3.15 13.95
N ALA A 2 -3.31 -2.02 14.01
CA ALA A 2 -3.70 -1.15 12.88
C ALA A 2 -2.50 -0.33 12.39
N LEU A 3 -1.79 -0.82 11.37
CA LEU A 3 -0.75 -0.05 10.63
C LEU A 3 -1.36 1.17 9.94
N VAL A 4 -1.24 2.32 10.63
CA VAL A 4 -1.59 3.58 9.94
C VAL A 4 -0.43 3.97 9.01
N THR A 5 -0.58 3.55 7.77
CA THR A 5 0.40 3.99 6.74
C THR A 5 0.05 5.41 6.26
N ILE A 6 0.93 6.32 6.67
CA ILE A 6 0.81 7.69 6.10
C ILE A 6 1.38 7.66 4.68
N ALA A 7 0.42 7.50 3.70
CA ALA A 7 0.90 7.58 2.30
C ALA A 7 0.86 9.03 1.80
N LYS A 8 1.97 9.71 1.97
CA LYS A 8 2.01 10.99 1.24
C LYS A 8 2.51 10.77 -0.20
N ASN A 9 1.57 11.09 -1.11
CA ASN A 9 1.90 10.99 -2.56
C ASN A 9 2.81 12.14 -3.00
N PHE A 10 4.11 11.85 -2.95
CA PHE A 10 4.94 12.91 -3.60
C PHE A 10 4.92 12.71 -5.12
N GLU A 11 4.15 13.57 -5.71
CA GLU A 11 4.00 13.43 -7.18
C GLU A 11 5.10 14.20 -7.91
N THR A 12 6.08 13.42 -8.39
CA THR A 12 6.97 14.19 -9.30
C THR A 12 6.65 13.80 -10.75
N LYS A 13 6.19 14.85 -11.53
CA LYS A 13 6.07 14.66 -13.00
C LYS A 13 7.46 14.57 -13.64
N GLY A 14 7.96 13.35 -13.70
CA GLY A 14 9.29 13.38 -14.37
C GLY A 14 9.55 12.05 -15.08
N ASP A 15 10.23 12.14 -16.34
CA ASP A 15 10.85 11.10 -17.20
C ASP A 15 11.60 10.06 -16.37
N VAL A 16 10.98 8.96 -16.02
CA VAL A 16 11.64 7.79 -15.39
C VAL A 16 13.04 7.62 -15.99
N LEU A 17 13.98 8.46 -15.72
CA LEU A 17 15.43 8.70 -15.89
C LEU A 17 16.03 7.87 -17.02
N PRO A 18 17.04 8.70 -17.93
CA PRO A 18 18.51 8.63 -17.87
C PRO A 18 19.13 10.02 -17.58
N ARG A 19 20.13 10.02 -16.55
CA ARG A 19 21.23 10.93 -16.23
C ARG A 19 21.42 12.01 -17.31
N SER A 20 20.69 11.99 -18.47
CA SER A 20 21.09 13.03 -19.45
C SER A 20 19.99 14.06 -19.65
N SER A 21 18.97 14.22 -18.68
CA SER A 21 18.10 15.41 -18.79
C SER A 21 18.13 16.20 -17.49
N LEU A 22 19.23 16.49 -16.81
CA LEU A 22 19.62 16.97 -15.45
C LEU A 22 19.55 18.49 -15.40
N LYS A 23 18.86 19.21 -16.35
CA LYS A 23 18.93 20.64 -15.91
C LYS A 23 17.54 21.17 -15.60
N HIS A 24 16.43 20.50 -15.99
CA HIS A 24 15.05 20.96 -15.68
C HIS A 24 14.39 20.01 -14.67
N VAL A 25 15.04 18.85 -14.15
CA VAL A 25 14.69 17.70 -13.28
C VAL A 25 15.38 17.88 -11.92
N GLN A 26 16.28 18.86 -11.65
CA GLN A 26 16.97 19.03 -10.35
C GLN A 26 16.14 19.94 -9.42
N ARG A 27 15.20 20.79 -9.99
CA ARG A 27 14.47 21.73 -9.10
C ARG A 27 13.22 21.06 -8.54
N GLU A 28 12.61 20.00 -9.25
CA GLU A 28 11.39 19.30 -8.74
C GLU A 28 11.79 18.06 -7.92
N ARG A 29 13.11 17.50 -7.98
CA ARG A 29 13.60 16.32 -7.27
C ARG A 29 14.18 16.70 -5.90
N ALA A 30 14.44 17.96 -5.74
CA ALA A 30 15.25 18.37 -4.56
C ALA A 30 14.37 18.41 -3.29
N PRO A 31 13.10 18.67 -3.46
CA PRO A 31 12.34 18.74 -2.20
C PRO A 31 11.88 17.35 -1.73
N HIS A 32 11.55 16.47 -2.70
CA HIS A 32 11.14 15.12 -2.24
C HIS A 32 12.32 14.36 -1.64
N LEU A 33 13.48 14.51 -2.27
CA LEU A 33 14.67 13.81 -1.71
C LEU A 33 15.03 14.39 -0.32
N CYS A 34 14.71 15.63 -0.16
CA CYS A 34 14.97 16.20 1.18
C CYS A 34 14.04 15.58 2.22
N VAL A 35 12.79 15.44 1.76
CA VAL A 35 11.87 14.81 2.73
C VAL A 35 12.33 13.37 3.01
N PHE A 36 12.67 12.77 1.95
CA PHE A 36 13.11 11.38 2.14
C PHE A 36 14.34 11.32 3.06
N CYS A 37 15.32 12.10 2.80
CA CYS A 37 16.59 12.04 3.56
C CYS A 37 16.40 12.61 4.97
N ASP A 38 15.55 13.63 5.04
CA ASP A 38 15.54 14.35 6.36
C ASP A 38 14.44 13.78 7.26
N VAL A 39 13.53 13.10 6.61
CA VAL A 39 12.40 12.70 7.48
C VAL A 39 12.30 11.17 7.44
N VAL A 40 12.30 10.60 6.25
CA VAL A 40 12.00 9.16 6.14
C VAL A 40 13.20 8.34 6.64
N VAL A 41 14.42 8.63 6.21
CA VAL A 41 15.59 7.76 6.53
C VAL A 41 15.83 7.77 8.05
N PRO A 42 15.70 8.86 8.67
CA PRO A 42 15.97 8.83 10.12
C PRO A 42 14.86 8.11 10.89
N SER A 43 13.76 7.93 10.20
CA SER A 43 12.64 7.32 10.95
C SER A 43 12.72 5.79 10.90
N PHE A 44 13.68 5.22 10.17
CA PHE A 44 13.72 3.75 9.98
C PHE A 44 14.28 3.08 11.24
N GLY A 45 15.02 3.81 12.01
CA GLY A 45 15.62 3.16 13.20
C GLY A 45 16.88 2.38 12.83
N ILE A 46 17.20 1.38 13.65
CA ILE A 46 18.47 0.62 13.50
C ILE A 46 18.34 -0.31 12.27
N PRO A 47 19.32 -0.30 11.37
CA PRO A 47 19.24 -1.09 10.13
C PRO A 47 19.31 -2.60 10.42
N THR A 48 18.68 -3.41 9.55
CA THR A 48 18.82 -4.88 9.60
C THR A 48 20.24 -5.28 9.18
N PRO A 49 20.77 -6.46 9.97
CA PRO A 49 19.97 -7.40 10.79
C PRO A 49 19.99 -7.02 12.27
N LYS A 50 20.45 -5.81 12.60
CA LYS A 50 20.60 -5.51 14.04
C LYS A 50 19.27 -5.02 14.63
N ALA A 51 18.31 -4.81 13.82
CA ALA A 51 17.02 -4.29 14.34
C ALA A 51 16.36 -5.35 15.24
N LYS A 52 15.64 -4.88 16.29
CA LYS A 52 15.03 -5.81 17.27
C LYS A 52 13.66 -6.27 16.80
N ILE A 53 13.16 -5.45 15.86
CA ILE A 53 11.85 -5.87 15.34
C ILE A 53 11.91 -5.84 13.81
N LYS A 54 11.06 -6.72 13.30
CA LYS A 54 10.96 -6.74 11.83
C LYS A 54 9.80 -5.88 11.34
N PRO A 55 10.10 -4.99 10.33
CA PRO A 55 9.00 -4.17 9.80
C PRO A 55 7.88 -5.04 9.20
N LEU A 56 6.68 -4.32 9.33
CA LEU A 56 5.48 -5.02 8.83
C LEU A 56 5.29 -4.80 7.33
N LEU A 57 5.95 -3.62 6.80
CA LEU A 57 5.82 -3.35 5.36
C LEU A 57 7.06 -3.89 4.62
N PRO A 58 6.94 -4.62 3.20
CA PRO A 58 6.64 -5.83 2.42
C PRO A 58 7.45 -7.04 2.91
N THR A 59 6.71 -8.31 2.65
CA THR A 59 6.93 -9.77 2.70
C THR A 59 8.42 -10.11 2.78
N MET A 60 9.41 -9.02 3.29
CA MET A 60 10.82 -9.47 3.42
C MET A 60 11.53 -8.63 4.49
N GLY A 61 10.71 -7.99 5.37
CA GLY A 61 11.49 -7.37 6.47
C GLY A 61 12.08 -6.02 6.06
N ARG A 62 11.61 -5.45 4.80
CA ARG A 62 12.18 -4.13 4.43
C ARG A 62 11.32 -3.00 5.01
N LEU A 63 11.95 -1.91 5.29
CA LEU A 63 11.32 -0.77 6.01
C LEU A 63 10.70 0.20 5.03
N TRP A 64 10.94 -0.18 3.66
CA TRP A 64 10.47 0.84 2.70
C TRP A 64 10.16 0.17 1.36
N SER A 65 9.03 0.74 0.77
CA SER A 65 8.77 0.31 -0.61
C SER A 65 8.43 1.49 -1.51
N ARG A 66 8.96 1.33 -2.75
CA ARG A 66 8.66 2.36 -3.77
C ARG A 66 7.63 1.79 -4.75
N LEU A 67 6.57 2.68 -4.86
CA LEU A 67 5.52 2.27 -5.82
C LEU A 67 5.43 3.26 -6.98
N VAL A 68 5.48 2.65 -8.21
CA VAL A 68 5.30 3.53 -9.39
C VAL A 68 3.84 3.38 -9.86
N VAL A 69 3.24 4.59 -9.92
CA VAL A 69 1.83 4.58 -10.38
C VAL A 69 1.78 5.17 -11.79
N LEU A 70 1.04 4.41 -12.68
CA LEU A 70 0.92 4.93 -14.07
C LEU A 70 -0.55 5.24 -14.36
N PRO A 71 -0.95 6.45 -13.98
CA PRO A 71 -2.38 6.79 -14.07
C PRO A 71 -2.83 7.00 -15.52
N ARG A 72 -1.89 7.41 -16.44
CA ARG A 72 -2.16 7.61 -17.88
C ARG A 72 -0.87 7.36 -18.68
N ALA A 73 -1.05 7.19 -20.04
CA ALA A 73 0.08 6.80 -20.93
C ALA A 73 1.26 7.76 -20.78
N THR A 74 0.99 8.94 -20.09
CA THR A 74 2.16 9.84 -20.26
C THR A 74 2.59 10.38 -18.88
N THR A 75 1.87 9.92 -17.81
CA THR A 75 2.27 10.49 -16.50
C THR A 75 2.58 9.33 -15.54
N ALA A 76 3.81 9.54 -14.87
CA ALA A 76 4.11 8.55 -13.81
C ALA A 76 4.28 9.27 -12.46
N VAL A 77 3.63 8.54 -11.50
CA VAL A 77 3.73 9.10 -10.13
C VAL A 77 4.48 8.08 -9.27
N ILE A 78 5.43 8.70 -8.48
CA ILE A 78 6.13 7.79 -7.54
C ILE A 78 5.57 8.01 -6.13
N ARG A 79 5.24 6.75 -5.53
CA ARG A 79 4.71 6.80 -4.16
C ARG A 79 5.67 6.05 -3.23
N TYR A 80 5.85 6.77 -2.06
CA TYR A 80 6.70 6.08 -1.06
C TYR A 80 5.83 5.62 0.11
N THR A 81 6.09 4.36 0.39
CA THR A 81 5.47 3.86 1.64
C THR A 81 6.55 3.35 2.59
N PHE A 82 6.43 3.85 3.79
CA PHE A 82 7.46 3.34 4.72
C PHE A 82 6.87 3.23 6.12
N GLU A 83 7.53 2.30 6.84
CA GLU A 83 7.15 2.14 8.26
C GLU A 83 8.16 2.84 9.17
N THR A 84 7.58 3.61 10.11
CA THR A 84 8.50 4.32 11.02
C THR A 84 8.75 3.48 12.28
N LEU A 85 9.98 3.18 12.48
CA LEU A 85 10.24 2.26 13.62
C LEU A 85 10.95 3.01 14.75
N GLY A 86 11.83 3.91 14.43
CA GLY A 86 12.61 4.63 15.45
C GLY A 86 13.68 3.73 16.06
N ASP A 87 14.63 4.24 16.92
CA ASP A 87 15.81 3.51 17.44
C ASP A 87 15.40 2.61 18.62
N THR A 88 14.21 2.89 19.09
CA THR A 88 13.87 2.10 20.30
C THR A 88 12.81 1.05 19.96
N ALA A 89 12.60 0.96 18.62
CA ALA A 89 11.53 0.03 18.22
C ALA A 89 11.89 -1.40 18.68
N GLY A 90 10.87 -2.03 19.38
CA GLY A 90 11.09 -3.45 19.81
C GLY A 90 11.72 -3.53 21.19
N SER A 91 12.09 -2.39 21.75
CA SER A 91 12.63 -2.41 23.13
C SER A 91 11.52 -2.52 24.17
N ALA A 92 11.96 -2.70 25.47
CA ALA A 92 10.97 -2.78 26.57
C ALA A 92 10.16 -1.49 26.68
N GLU A 93 10.83 -0.39 26.25
CA GLU A 93 10.14 0.93 26.38
C GLU A 93 9.26 1.21 25.15
N ASP A 94 9.51 0.36 24.03
CA ASP A 94 8.74 0.59 22.79
C ASP A 94 8.54 -0.76 22.07
N PRO A 95 7.82 -1.59 22.78
CA PRO A 95 7.69 -2.95 22.27
C PRO A 95 6.90 -3.00 20.95
N VAL A 96 6.03 -1.92 20.77
CA VAL A 96 5.31 -1.71 19.50
C VAL A 96 5.64 -0.28 19.01
N PRO A 97 6.54 -0.20 18.00
CA PRO A 97 7.10 1.08 17.58
C PRO A 97 6.02 2.15 17.37
N ARG A 98 6.01 3.12 18.48
CA ARG A 98 4.92 4.14 18.43
C ARG A 98 5.52 5.54 18.53
N LYS A 99 6.54 5.53 19.07
CA LYS A 99 7.03 6.84 19.55
C LYS A 99 7.44 7.73 18.37
N ILE A 100 7.89 7.02 17.40
CA ILE A 100 8.43 7.86 16.31
C ILE A 100 7.26 8.46 15.49
N GLY A 101 6.18 7.69 15.39
CA GLY A 101 5.02 8.23 14.65
C GLY A 101 4.52 9.54 15.27
N ARG A 102 4.59 9.69 16.60
CA ARG A 102 4.12 10.93 17.26
C ARG A 102 5.06 12.09 16.99
N SER A 103 6.29 11.70 16.84
CA SER A 103 7.27 12.78 16.66
C SER A 103 7.26 13.29 15.21
N LEU A 104 6.60 12.47 14.29
CA LEU A 104 6.64 12.90 12.86
C LEU A 104 5.44 13.79 12.54
N LYS A 105 4.61 13.91 13.53
CA LYS A 105 3.36 14.66 13.24
C LYS A 105 3.66 16.13 12.91
N PRO A 106 4.46 16.77 13.70
CA PRO A 106 4.69 18.19 13.37
C PRO A 106 5.45 18.35 12.05
N ILE A 107 6.19 17.35 11.77
CA ILE A 107 6.98 17.44 10.52
C ILE A 107 6.05 17.33 9.31
N PHE A 108 5.06 16.46 9.45
CA PHE A 108 4.16 16.29 8.28
C PHE A 108 3.31 17.55 8.07
N THR A 109 2.98 18.20 9.11
CA THR A 109 2.11 19.39 8.96
C THR A 109 2.90 20.56 8.37
N HIS A 110 4.28 20.47 8.47
CA HIS A 110 5.07 21.59 7.91
C HIS A 110 5.45 21.31 6.46
N LEU A 111 5.29 20.00 6.12
CA LEU A 111 5.78 19.61 4.79
C LEU A 111 4.78 20.05 3.70
N SER A 112 3.49 20.18 4.11
CA SER A 112 2.53 20.60 3.08
C SER A 112 1.27 21.18 3.76
N SER A 113 0.79 22.23 3.06
CA SER A 113 -0.38 22.93 3.66
C SER A 113 -1.66 22.10 3.52
N ASP A 114 -1.56 21.05 2.74
CA ASP A 114 -2.81 20.29 2.50
C ASP A 114 -2.87 19.05 3.41
N VAL A 115 -1.91 18.94 4.30
CA VAL A 115 -1.95 17.79 5.23
C VAL A 115 -2.95 18.09 6.36
N ASP A 116 -3.85 17.10 6.51
CA ASP A 116 -4.81 17.16 7.63
C ASP A 116 -4.77 15.84 8.41
N LEU A 117 -4.44 15.98 9.72
CA LEU A 117 -4.16 14.73 10.48
C LEU A 117 -5.32 14.44 11.43
N GLN A 118 -6.46 15.05 11.13
CA GLN A 118 -7.58 14.91 12.10
C GLN A 118 -7.96 13.43 12.24
N TRP A 119 -8.25 12.73 11.03
CA TRP A 119 -8.63 11.31 11.16
C TRP A 119 -7.46 10.49 11.73
N TYR A 120 -6.26 10.83 11.41
CA TYR A 120 -5.10 10.11 11.99
C TYR A 120 -5.09 10.22 13.52
N LYS A 121 -5.27 11.40 14.02
CA LYS A 121 -5.25 11.58 15.50
C LYS A 121 -6.37 10.79 16.16
N GLN A 122 -7.47 10.81 15.48
CA GLN A 122 -8.61 10.08 16.07
C GLN A 122 -8.33 8.57 16.10
N VAL A 123 -7.83 8.09 14.93
CA VAL A 123 -7.57 6.63 14.87
C VAL A 123 -6.50 6.26 15.90
N MET A 124 -5.52 7.14 16.03
CA MET A 124 -4.47 6.83 17.03
C MET A 124 -5.03 6.85 18.45
N LYS A 125 -5.93 7.70 18.71
CA LYS A 125 -6.53 7.77 20.07
C LYS A 125 -7.40 6.55 20.35
N GLU A 126 -8.10 6.07 19.37
CA GLU A 126 -9.06 4.98 19.60
C GLU A 126 -8.32 3.63 19.58
N ARG A 127 -7.12 3.58 18.93
CA ARG A 127 -6.62 2.21 18.66
C ARG A 127 -5.24 2.04 19.28
N PHE A 128 -4.82 3.05 19.93
CA PHE A 128 -3.46 2.83 20.45
C PHE A 128 -3.55 2.06 21.77
N VAL A 129 -2.86 0.85 21.71
CA VAL A 129 -2.82 -0.02 22.91
C VAL A 129 -1.90 0.62 23.97
N THR A 130 -2.36 0.67 25.16
CA THR A 130 -1.50 1.14 26.26
C THR A 130 -0.22 0.30 26.33
N PRO A 131 0.87 0.89 26.84
CA PRO A 131 2.13 0.13 26.99
C PRO A 131 1.88 -1.23 27.66
N GLU A 132 1.00 -1.24 28.55
CA GLU A 132 0.72 -2.52 29.23
C GLU A 132 0.06 -3.53 28.28
N GLU A 133 -0.87 -2.97 27.49
CA GLU A 133 -1.53 -3.87 26.51
C GLU A 133 -0.53 -4.35 25.45
N ALA A 134 0.43 -3.45 25.17
CA ALA A 134 1.42 -3.82 24.13
C ALA A 134 2.33 -4.94 24.65
N VAL A 135 2.72 -4.85 25.88
CA VAL A 135 3.59 -5.89 26.46
C VAL A 135 2.83 -7.22 26.52
N ALA A 136 1.56 -7.04 26.97
CA ALA A 136 0.75 -8.28 27.07
C ALA A 136 0.55 -8.90 25.68
N ALA A 137 0.27 -8.02 24.72
CA ALA A 137 0.06 -8.55 23.35
C ALA A 137 1.34 -9.23 22.84
N ARG A 138 2.46 -8.68 23.11
CA ARG A 138 3.73 -9.28 22.63
C ARG A 138 3.98 -10.63 23.33
N GLN A 139 3.69 -10.73 24.59
CA GLN A 139 3.96 -11.97 25.33
C GLN A 139 3.01 -13.08 24.87
N ASN A 140 1.88 -12.60 24.35
CA ASN A 140 0.88 -13.63 24.02
C ASN A 140 0.89 -13.94 22.52
N MET A 141 1.96 -13.28 21.93
CA MET A 141 1.97 -13.43 20.47
C MET A 141 2.69 -14.75 20.11
N PRO A 142 2.01 -15.75 19.46
CA PRO A 142 2.69 -16.99 19.09
C PRO A 142 3.90 -16.74 18.17
N PRO A 143 5.04 -17.46 18.32
CA PRO A 143 6.34 -17.36 17.62
C PRO A 143 6.16 -17.39 16.10
N HIS A 144 4.85 -17.81 15.48
CA HIS A 144 4.58 -17.78 14.02
C HIS A 144 3.19 -17.20 13.76
N PHE A 145 3.04 -15.96 13.94
CA PHE A 145 1.80 -15.21 13.68
C PHE A 145 0.93 -15.92 12.64
N GLU A 146 0.20 -17.04 13.00
CA GLU A 146 -0.98 -17.38 12.17
C GLU A 146 -2.10 -16.36 12.41
N ARG A 147 -1.95 -15.22 11.71
CA ARG A 147 -3.03 -14.21 11.58
C ARG A 147 -4.38 -14.77 12.04
N ARG A 148 -4.57 -15.00 13.34
CA ARG A 148 -5.86 -15.30 14.00
C ARG A 148 -7.04 -14.74 13.20
N ARG A 149 -7.91 -15.63 12.57
CA ARG A 149 -9.33 -15.74 12.21
C ARG A 149 -10.07 -14.42 12.42
N GLY A 150 -10.04 -13.43 11.41
CA GLY A 150 -11.07 -12.65 10.70
C GLY A 150 -12.18 -12.17 11.64
N GLY A 151 -11.90 -12.04 13.11
CA GLY A 151 -13.08 -11.45 13.79
C GLY A 151 -12.65 -10.30 14.71
N THR A 152 -11.23 -9.93 14.89
CA THR A 152 -11.01 -8.77 15.78
C THR A 152 -10.50 -7.57 14.95
N ALA A 153 -9.71 -7.94 13.86
CA ALA A 153 -9.19 -6.76 13.14
C ALA A 153 -10.25 -6.18 12.19
N SER A 154 -10.93 -7.11 11.53
CA SER A 154 -12.03 -6.64 10.65
C SER A 154 -13.12 -5.92 11.45
N ASP A 155 -13.49 -6.49 12.61
CA ASP A 155 -14.54 -5.84 13.43
C ASP A 155 -14.09 -4.47 13.95
N LEU A 156 -12.82 -4.48 14.25
CA LEU A 156 -12.33 -3.19 14.78
C LEU A 156 -12.28 -2.13 13.68
N ALA A 157 -11.81 -2.56 12.47
CA ALA A 157 -11.72 -1.57 11.39
C ALA A 157 -13.11 -1.01 11.05
N PHE A 158 -14.08 -1.93 11.04
CA PHE A 158 -15.40 -1.46 10.59
C PHE A 158 -16.14 -0.75 11.73
N ALA A 159 -15.76 -1.04 12.98
CA ALA A 159 -16.37 -0.30 14.11
C ALA A 159 -15.85 1.14 14.16
N LEU A 160 -14.66 1.32 13.63
CA LEU A 160 -14.04 2.65 13.72
C LEU A 160 -14.64 3.60 12.67
N ILE A 161 -15.06 3.10 11.55
CA ILE A 161 -15.42 3.96 10.40
C ILE A 161 -16.62 4.86 10.78
N PRO A 162 -17.58 4.38 11.47
CA PRO A 162 -18.71 5.28 11.78
C PRO A 162 -18.32 6.32 12.83
N LYS A 163 -17.22 6.11 13.51
CA LYS A 163 -16.82 7.07 14.57
C LYS A 163 -15.93 8.19 14.01
N LEU A 164 -15.57 8.03 12.68
CA LEU A 164 -14.71 9.10 12.12
C LEU A 164 -15.48 10.43 12.05
N GLN A 165 -14.85 11.48 12.53
CA GLN A 165 -15.52 12.79 12.62
C GLN A 165 -15.81 13.35 11.23
N SER A 166 -17.06 13.96 11.00
CA SER A 166 -17.48 14.77 9.85
C SER A 166 -18.09 13.86 8.76
N PHE A 167 -17.61 12.57 8.67
CA PHE A 167 -18.16 11.83 7.50
C PHE A 167 -18.42 10.37 7.90
N GLY A 168 -18.30 10.06 9.20
CA GLY A 168 -18.47 8.65 9.65
C GLY A 168 -19.85 8.10 9.25
N ASP A 169 -20.90 8.97 9.36
CA ASP A 169 -22.27 8.48 9.05
C ASP A 169 -22.44 8.19 7.55
N GLU A 170 -21.73 9.10 6.80
CA GLU A 170 -21.85 8.90 5.34
C GLU A 170 -21.13 7.62 4.88
N LEU A 171 -20.08 7.24 5.69
CA LEU A 171 -19.28 6.06 5.25
C LEU A 171 -19.85 4.78 5.84
N ALA A 172 -20.73 4.90 6.75
CA ALA A 172 -21.17 3.74 7.56
C ALA A 172 -21.94 2.75 6.67
N ALA A 173 -22.80 3.36 5.86
CA ALA A 173 -23.62 2.42 5.04
C ALA A 173 -22.72 1.59 4.11
N THR A 174 -21.76 2.31 3.46
CA THR A 174 -20.85 1.59 2.55
C THR A 174 -19.99 0.59 3.33
N ALA A 175 -19.51 0.95 4.47
CA ALA A 175 -18.68 0.01 5.28
C ALA A 175 -19.51 -1.21 5.70
N ARG A 176 -20.81 -1.00 6.02
CA ARG A 176 -21.64 -2.15 6.45
C ARG A 176 -21.87 -3.10 5.27
N LYS A 177 -22.10 -2.42 4.16
CA LYS A 177 -22.29 -3.28 2.97
C LYS A 177 -21.06 -4.17 2.73
N LEU A 178 -19.81 -3.57 2.79
CA LEU A 178 -18.58 -4.38 2.59
C LEU A 178 -18.42 -5.41 3.72
N GLN A 179 -18.69 -4.96 4.95
CA GLN A 179 -18.58 -5.91 6.07
C GLN A 179 -19.53 -7.10 5.88
N LYS A 180 -20.73 -6.80 5.45
CA LYS A 180 -21.70 -7.91 5.24
C LYS A 180 -21.18 -8.87 4.16
N TYR A 181 -20.65 -8.31 3.12
CA TYR A 181 -20.12 -9.21 2.07
C TYR A 181 -18.96 -10.06 2.61
N LEU A 182 -18.02 -9.42 3.29
CA LEU A 182 -16.85 -10.19 3.77
C LEU A 182 -17.29 -11.29 4.74
N ALA A 183 -18.37 -11.05 5.48
CA ALA A 183 -18.84 -12.07 6.43
C ALA A 183 -19.48 -13.26 5.69
N ALA A 184 -19.97 -12.96 4.46
CA ALA A 184 -20.70 -14.05 3.76
C ALA A 184 -19.86 -14.60 2.62
N CYS A 185 -18.65 -14.01 2.53
CA CYS A 185 -17.84 -14.36 1.35
C CYS A 185 -17.49 -15.86 1.40
N LYS A 186 -17.73 -16.55 0.20
CA LYS A 186 -17.50 -18.01 0.13
C LYS A 186 -16.02 -18.34 0.37
N GLU A 187 -15.21 -17.40 -0.04
CA GLU A 187 -13.78 -17.60 0.26
C GLU A 187 -13.33 -16.64 1.38
N LEU A 188 -12.48 -17.28 2.20
CA LEU A 188 -12.03 -16.44 3.34
C LEU A 188 -11.24 -15.22 2.84
N CYS A 189 -11.79 -13.99 3.26
CA CYS A 189 -11.05 -12.74 2.99
C CYS A 189 -10.73 -12.04 4.32
N LEU A 190 -9.42 -12.09 4.57
CA LEU A 190 -9.03 -11.50 5.87
C LEU A 190 -8.67 -10.02 5.72
N VAL A 191 -9.39 -9.25 6.62
CA VAL A 191 -9.02 -7.82 6.59
C VAL A 191 -7.68 -7.63 7.31
N GLU A 192 -6.75 -6.96 6.49
CA GLU A 192 -5.39 -6.86 7.05
C GLU A 192 -5.10 -5.43 7.52
N MET A 193 -5.81 -4.54 6.76
CA MET A 193 -5.39 -3.15 7.09
C MET A 193 -6.51 -2.18 6.68
N MET A 194 -6.55 -1.07 7.52
CA MET A 194 -7.38 0.10 7.13
C MET A 194 -6.46 1.32 6.91
N VAL A 195 -6.76 1.95 5.79
CA VAL A 195 -5.91 3.12 5.47
C VAL A 195 -6.77 4.37 5.33
N ILE A 196 -6.19 5.48 5.90
CA ILE A 196 -6.93 6.75 5.74
C ILE A 196 -6.00 7.78 5.10
N ASP A 197 -6.65 8.62 4.32
CA ASP A 197 -5.86 9.74 3.77
C ASP A 197 -5.72 10.87 4.81
N CYS A 198 -4.47 11.38 4.84
CA CYS A 198 -4.29 12.54 5.75
C CYS A 198 -4.27 13.84 4.95
N ILE A 199 -5.46 14.10 4.40
CA ILE A 199 -5.66 15.34 3.61
C ILE A 199 -7.01 15.93 3.99
N ASP A 200 -7.35 16.96 3.26
CA ASP A 200 -8.68 17.54 3.52
C ASP A 200 -9.78 16.46 3.56
N LEU A 201 -10.64 16.61 4.59
CA LEU A 201 -11.59 15.51 4.88
C LEU A 201 -12.62 15.36 3.76
N ILE A 202 -12.84 16.40 3.06
CA ILE A 202 -13.84 16.33 1.96
C ILE A 202 -13.29 15.46 0.82
N LYS A 203 -11.96 15.41 0.74
CA LYS A 203 -11.35 14.63 -0.37
C LYS A 203 -10.78 13.30 0.14
N ALA A 204 -10.84 13.22 1.46
CA ALA A 204 -10.14 12.05 2.04
C ALA A 204 -10.99 10.80 1.83
N SER A 205 -10.23 9.68 1.80
CA SER A 205 -10.93 8.39 1.67
C SER A 205 -10.40 7.39 2.70
N VAL A 206 -11.32 6.34 2.94
CA VAL A 206 -10.91 5.19 3.78
C VAL A 206 -10.80 3.95 2.89
N LYS A 207 -9.61 3.27 3.09
CA LYS A 207 -9.43 2.03 2.30
C LYS A 207 -9.28 0.83 3.23
N ILE A 208 -9.97 -0.28 2.73
CA ILE A 208 -9.85 -1.55 3.50
C ILE A 208 -9.11 -2.56 2.63
N TYR A 209 -8.00 -3.05 3.27
CA TYR A 209 -7.26 -4.10 2.55
C TYR A 209 -7.61 -5.47 3.15
N ALA A 210 -8.13 -6.22 2.13
CA ALA A 210 -8.46 -7.59 2.56
C ALA A 210 -7.74 -8.61 1.67
N ARG A 211 -7.31 -9.62 2.36
CA ARG A 211 -6.53 -10.62 1.61
C ARG A 211 -7.40 -11.85 1.36
N GLY A 212 -7.45 -12.20 0.02
CA GLY A 212 -8.11 -13.47 -0.34
C GLY A 212 -7.11 -14.62 -0.44
N LEU A 213 -7.58 -15.86 -0.33
CA LEU A 213 -6.65 -17.02 -0.39
C LEU A 213 -6.60 -17.59 -1.82
N SER A 214 -7.51 -17.05 -2.63
CA SER A 214 -7.50 -17.52 -4.03
C SER A 214 -7.48 -16.33 -4.98
N ASN A 215 -6.79 -16.53 -6.05
CA ASN A 215 -6.78 -15.44 -7.07
C ASN A 215 -7.47 -15.92 -8.36
N SER A 216 -8.43 -16.88 -8.23
CA SER A 216 -9.12 -17.36 -9.44
C SER A 216 -10.03 -16.27 -10.04
N LYS A 217 -10.27 -16.43 -11.25
CA LYS A 217 -11.17 -15.45 -11.93
C LYS A 217 -12.53 -15.38 -11.24
N SER A 218 -13.00 -16.49 -10.91
CA SER A 218 -14.34 -16.50 -10.26
C SER A 218 -14.33 -15.74 -8.93
N VAL A 219 -13.18 -15.88 -8.22
CA VAL A 219 -13.12 -15.15 -6.92
C VAL A 219 -13.01 -13.64 -7.20
N LEU A 220 -12.26 -13.25 -8.22
CA LEU A 220 -12.14 -11.81 -8.54
C LEU A 220 -13.51 -11.24 -8.93
N ALA A 221 -14.22 -12.00 -9.76
CA ALA A 221 -15.54 -11.50 -10.16
C ALA A 221 -16.47 -11.36 -8.95
N ASP A 222 -16.36 -12.35 -8.12
CA ASP A 222 -17.21 -12.32 -6.91
C ASP A 222 -16.88 -11.09 -6.03
N VAL A 223 -15.61 -10.84 -5.82
CA VAL A 223 -15.20 -9.70 -4.95
C VAL A 223 -15.56 -8.37 -5.62
N PHE A 224 -15.37 -8.29 -6.93
CA PHE A 224 -15.65 -7.00 -7.60
C PHE A 224 -17.15 -6.69 -7.55
N THR A 225 -17.88 -7.77 -7.48
CA THR A 225 -19.34 -7.51 -7.52
C THR A 225 -19.92 -7.64 -6.10
N LEU A 226 -19.06 -7.84 -5.21
CA LEU A 226 -19.48 -8.06 -3.82
C LEU A 226 -20.59 -9.11 -3.75
N GLY A 227 -20.30 -10.21 -4.46
CA GLY A 227 -21.24 -11.34 -4.39
C GLY A 227 -22.52 -11.05 -5.19
N GLY A 228 -22.39 -10.09 -6.15
CA GLY A 228 -23.57 -9.82 -7.01
C GLY A 228 -24.37 -8.60 -6.52
N THR A 229 -23.94 -8.06 -5.44
CA THR A 229 -24.73 -6.95 -4.90
C THR A 229 -24.47 -5.66 -5.67
N GLN A 230 -23.29 -5.66 -6.47
CA GLN A 230 -23.08 -4.48 -7.32
C GLN A 230 -22.76 -4.94 -8.75
N THR A 231 -23.67 -4.56 -9.63
CA THR A 231 -23.50 -5.11 -11.00
C THR A 231 -23.73 -4.00 -12.02
N ASP A 232 -23.42 -2.89 -11.69
CA ASP A 232 -23.64 -1.84 -12.71
C ASP A 232 -22.61 -1.97 -13.84
N GLU A 233 -22.95 -1.29 -14.94
CA GLU A 233 -22.17 -1.44 -16.19
C GLU A 233 -20.67 -1.19 -15.95
N ALA A 234 -20.42 -0.25 -15.16
CA ALA A 234 -19.00 0.06 -14.90
C ALA A 234 -18.32 -1.09 -14.14
N ILE A 235 -18.96 -1.71 -13.16
CA ILE A 235 -18.37 -2.81 -12.38
C ILE A 235 -18.17 -4.04 -13.28
N LEU A 236 -19.14 -4.23 -14.10
CA LEU A 236 -19.01 -5.43 -14.94
C LEU A 236 -17.92 -5.23 -16.00
N LYS A 237 -17.87 -4.00 -16.46
CA LYS A 237 -16.74 -3.73 -17.37
C LYS A 237 -15.40 -3.92 -16.65
N GLY A 238 -15.34 -3.44 -15.36
CA GLY A 238 -14.12 -3.66 -14.55
C GLY A 238 -13.81 -5.16 -14.39
N VAL A 239 -14.82 -5.99 -14.16
CA VAL A 239 -14.59 -7.43 -13.99
C VAL A 239 -14.06 -8.02 -15.31
N GLU A 240 -14.73 -7.65 -16.41
CA GLU A 240 -14.25 -8.14 -17.73
C GLU A 240 -12.78 -7.76 -17.96
N THR A 241 -12.49 -6.48 -17.61
CA THR A 241 -11.10 -6.03 -17.83
C THR A 241 -10.15 -6.79 -16.90
N ALA A 242 -10.55 -6.94 -15.56
CA ALA A 242 -9.69 -7.66 -14.60
C ALA A 242 -9.48 -9.11 -15.07
N GLU A 243 -10.52 -9.69 -15.58
CA GLU A 243 -10.39 -11.09 -16.07
C GLU A 243 -9.45 -11.15 -17.27
N LYS A 244 -9.51 -10.10 -18.11
CA LYS A 244 -8.66 -10.08 -19.31
C LYS A 244 -7.21 -9.74 -18.95
N THR A 245 -7.17 -9.02 -17.70
CA THR A 245 -5.84 -8.49 -17.35
C THR A 245 -5.22 -9.32 -16.22
N CYS A 246 -6.16 -10.07 -15.31
CA CYS A 246 -5.69 -10.98 -14.26
C CYS A 246 -4.63 -11.92 -14.83
N HIS A 247 -4.39 -11.79 -16.17
CA HIS A 247 -3.04 -11.78 -16.81
C HIS A 247 -2.65 -10.34 -17.23
N ARG A 248 -3.20 -9.09 -16.67
CA ARG A 248 -2.73 -7.87 -17.36
C ARG A 248 -3.66 -6.68 -17.04
N LEU A 249 -3.89 -5.98 -15.81
CA LEU A 249 -4.52 -5.06 -14.83
C LEU A 249 -4.80 -3.70 -15.50
N LEU A 250 -6.13 -3.32 -15.05
CA LEU A 250 -6.66 -1.94 -15.26
C LEU A 250 -7.62 -1.61 -14.11
N GLU A 251 -8.10 0.02 -14.24
CA GLU A 251 -8.69 1.19 -13.59
C GLU A 251 -10.14 1.37 -13.96
N GLU A 252 -11.10 2.57 -13.03
CA GLU A 252 -11.80 3.76 -12.48
C GLU A 252 -13.28 3.43 -12.27
N PRO A 253 -14.20 4.73 -11.96
CA PRO A 253 -14.74 5.39 -10.75
C PRO A 253 -16.26 5.23 -10.65
N GLN A 254 -16.84 5.42 -9.18
CA GLN A 254 -17.62 6.00 -8.07
C GLN A 254 -18.68 4.99 -7.61
N ARG A 255 -18.22 4.22 -6.49
CA ARG A 255 -18.75 3.10 -5.70
C ARG A 255 -17.60 2.36 -5.01
N ILE A 256 -17.98 1.59 -3.87
CA ILE A 256 -16.79 0.87 -3.33
C ILE A 256 -15.85 0.49 -4.50
N ASN A 257 -14.86 1.25 -4.44
CA ASN A 257 -13.82 0.96 -5.45
C ASN A 257 -12.94 -0.22 -4.99
N ILE A 258 -13.17 -1.31 -5.74
CA ILE A 258 -12.31 -2.47 -5.38
C ILE A 258 -11.04 -2.44 -6.23
N LYS A 259 -9.91 -2.46 -5.39
CA LYS A 259 -8.61 -2.54 -6.08
C LYS A 259 -7.94 -3.89 -5.78
N ALA A 260 -7.62 -4.50 -7.01
CA ALA A 260 -6.99 -5.83 -6.78
C ALA A 260 -5.46 -5.70 -6.78
N HIS A 261 -4.92 -6.27 -5.63
CA HIS A 261 -3.44 -6.37 -5.57
C HIS A 261 -3.02 -7.83 -5.84
N LEU A 262 -2.28 -7.93 -7.01
CA LEU A 262 -1.88 -9.31 -7.35
C LEU A 262 -0.38 -9.50 -7.08
N PRO A 263 -0.17 -10.54 -6.26
CA PRO A 263 1.28 -10.77 -6.09
C PRO A 263 1.98 -10.99 -7.44
N TRP A 264 2.97 -10.18 -7.62
CA TRP A 264 3.72 -10.22 -8.88
C TRP A 264 5.19 -10.53 -8.58
N GLY A 265 5.58 -11.80 -8.97
CA GLY A 265 7.04 -11.99 -8.90
C GLY A 265 7.47 -12.60 -7.56
N HIS A 266 6.47 -12.67 -6.39
CA HIS A 266 6.87 -13.31 -5.13
C HIS A 266 5.67 -14.07 -4.55
N GLY A 267 5.86 -15.49 -4.56
CA GLY A 267 5.24 -16.43 -3.59
C GLY A 267 4.25 -17.36 -4.28
N GLN A 268 4.38 -17.39 -5.71
CA GLN A 268 3.75 -18.59 -6.31
C GLN A 268 4.52 -19.04 -7.55
N THR A 269 5.76 -18.17 -7.92
CA THR A 269 6.58 -18.74 -9.02
C THR A 269 8.06 -18.50 -8.72
N ALA A 270 8.49 -18.55 -7.39
CA ALA A 270 9.95 -18.52 -7.11
C ALA A 270 10.75 -18.92 -8.35
N ARG A 271 10.01 -18.97 -9.52
CA ARG A 271 10.84 -19.41 -10.66
C ARG A 271 11.05 -18.27 -11.66
N ILE A 272 10.40 -17.11 -11.31
CA ILE A 272 10.53 -16.14 -12.42
C ILE A 272 11.45 -14.99 -11.94
N SER A 273 12.48 -14.75 -12.68
CA SER A 273 13.44 -13.68 -12.34
C SER A 273 12.80 -12.29 -12.50
N ASP A 274 13.31 -11.33 -11.74
CA ASP A 274 12.83 -9.93 -11.90
C ASP A 274 12.95 -9.46 -13.36
N ALA A 275 13.97 -9.98 -14.04
CA ALA A 275 14.12 -9.57 -15.46
C ALA A 275 12.91 -10.03 -16.29
N GLN A 276 12.66 -11.32 -16.09
CA GLN A 276 11.47 -11.81 -16.82
C GLN A 276 10.19 -11.07 -16.39
N THR A 277 10.09 -10.79 -15.13
CA THR A 277 8.92 -10.02 -14.66
C THR A 277 8.85 -8.65 -15.35
N ILE A 278 9.92 -8.02 -15.51
CA ILE A 278 9.95 -6.70 -16.17
C ILE A 278 9.47 -6.86 -17.63
N GLU A 279 9.93 -7.94 -18.28
CA GLU A 279 9.50 -8.16 -19.68
C GLU A 279 7.98 -8.41 -19.75
N ASN A 280 7.56 -9.26 -18.85
CA ASN A 280 6.12 -9.55 -18.86
C ASN A 280 5.28 -8.29 -18.66
N PHE A 281 5.77 -7.49 -17.69
CA PHE A 281 4.94 -6.30 -17.42
C PHE A 281 5.02 -5.30 -18.58
N THR A 282 6.15 -5.17 -19.16
CA THR A 282 6.27 -4.27 -20.32
C THR A 282 5.31 -4.71 -21.43
N GLN A 283 5.24 -6.00 -21.63
CA GLN A 283 4.31 -6.49 -22.67
C GLN A 283 2.86 -6.16 -22.30
N VAL A 284 2.55 -6.32 -21.03
CA VAL A 284 1.19 -5.96 -20.61
C VAL A 284 0.90 -4.50 -20.95
N LEU A 285 1.87 -3.62 -20.63
CA LEU A 285 1.60 -2.19 -20.94
C LEU A 285 1.44 -1.98 -22.44
N SER A 286 2.23 -2.71 -23.19
CA SER A 286 2.09 -2.55 -24.65
C SER A 286 0.73 -3.03 -25.14
N ASN A 287 0.29 -4.07 -24.59
CA ASN A 287 -1.02 -4.61 -25.02
C ASN A 287 -2.17 -3.66 -24.65
N LEU A 288 -1.87 -2.80 -23.71
CA LEU A 288 -2.93 -1.84 -23.33
C LEU A 288 -2.77 -0.54 -24.11
N ASP A 289 -2.00 -0.68 -25.14
CA ASP A 289 -1.74 0.49 -26.02
C ASP A 289 -1.08 1.64 -25.26
N MET A 290 -0.29 1.23 -24.25
CA MET A 290 0.52 2.23 -23.49
C MET A 290 1.99 2.07 -23.88
N CYS A 291 2.25 2.21 -25.12
CA CYS A 291 3.58 1.85 -25.66
C CYS A 291 4.66 2.79 -25.10
N LYS A 292 4.28 4.03 -24.95
CA LYS A 292 5.31 4.94 -24.39
C LYS A 292 5.63 4.60 -22.93
N SER A 293 4.60 4.27 -22.16
CA SER A 293 4.83 3.86 -20.75
C SER A 293 5.62 2.54 -20.69
N ALA A 294 5.29 1.66 -21.66
CA ALA A 294 6.01 0.36 -21.67
C ALA A 294 7.50 0.59 -21.89
N GLU A 295 7.79 1.43 -22.84
CA GLU A 295 9.20 1.71 -23.12
C GLU A 295 9.89 2.38 -21.93
N LYS A 296 9.21 3.33 -21.37
CA LYS A 296 9.82 4.05 -20.23
C LYS A 296 10.01 3.11 -19.03
N PHE A 297 8.97 2.32 -18.78
CA PHE A 297 9.08 1.39 -17.65
C PHE A 297 10.26 0.45 -17.87
N HIS A 298 10.32 -0.18 -19.03
CA HIS A 298 11.41 -1.14 -19.31
C HIS A 298 12.79 -0.49 -19.15
N ARG A 299 12.96 0.65 -19.74
CA ARG A 299 14.26 1.35 -19.62
C ARG A 299 14.58 1.68 -18.16
N GLY A 300 13.59 2.24 -17.44
CA GLY A 300 13.82 2.59 -16.03
C GLY A 300 14.15 1.36 -15.19
N ALA A 301 13.43 0.28 -15.47
CA ALA A 301 13.69 -0.93 -14.65
C ALA A 301 15.09 -1.47 -14.93
N LEU A 302 15.60 -1.43 -16.18
CA LEU A 302 16.94 -1.94 -16.50
C LEU A 302 18.03 -1.03 -15.90
N ALA A 303 17.73 0.25 -15.96
CA ALA A 303 18.70 1.16 -15.33
C ALA A 303 18.83 0.89 -13.83
N THR A 304 17.68 0.58 -13.17
CA THR A 304 17.74 0.29 -11.72
C THR A 304 18.50 -1.02 -11.46
N ALA A 305 18.37 -1.91 -12.41
CA ALA A 305 19.06 -3.20 -12.24
C ALA A 305 20.58 -3.02 -12.28
N GLU A 306 21.04 -1.90 -12.81
CA GLU A 306 22.51 -1.71 -12.94
C GLU A 306 23.09 -1.03 -11.70
N LEU A 307 22.17 -0.62 -10.78
CA LEU A 307 22.69 0.04 -9.58
C LEU A 307 23.32 -1.02 -8.66
N PRO A 308 24.34 -0.59 -7.87
CA PRO A 308 24.99 -1.55 -6.97
C PRO A 308 23.96 -2.27 -6.07
N GLY A 309 24.12 -3.70 -6.14
CA GLY A 309 23.24 -4.50 -5.26
C GLY A 309 21.98 -4.98 -5.99
N GLY A 310 21.95 -4.67 -7.35
CA GLY A 310 20.73 -5.06 -8.10
C GLY A 310 20.99 -6.36 -8.89
N ASP A 311 20.50 -7.51 -8.40
CA ASP A 311 20.59 -8.75 -9.21
C ASP A 311 19.18 -9.16 -9.65
N TYR A 312 18.96 -8.76 -10.92
CA TYR A 312 17.56 -9.02 -11.34
C TYR A 312 17.45 -10.41 -11.97
N THR A 313 18.56 -11.14 -11.91
CA THR A 313 18.41 -12.57 -12.29
C THR A 313 17.70 -13.36 -11.19
N LYS A 314 17.57 -12.72 -10.07
CA LYS A 314 16.85 -13.38 -8.97
C LYS A 314 15.54 -12.64 -8.67
N PRO A 315 14.60 -13.41 -8.15
CA PRO A 315 13.35 -12.73 -7.75
C PRO A 315 13.55 -11.81 -6.53
N GLY A 316 12.58 -10.68 -6.45
CA GLY A 316 12.64 -9.95 -5.16
C GLY A 316 12.67 -8.43 -5.39
N GLY A 317 12.81 -8.06 -6.67
CA GLY A 317 12.92 -6.59 -6.93
C GLY A 317 11.55 -5.97 -7.25
N LEU A 318 10.49 -6.82 -7.63
CA LEU A 318 9.12 -6.35 -7.88
C LEU A 318 8.14 -7.24 -7.13
N PHE A 319 7.19 -6.50 -6.42
CA PHE A 319 6.46 -7.37 -5.45
C PHE A 319 4.97 -7.39 -5.80
N TYR A 320 4.46 -6.21 -6.15
CA TYR A 320 2.99 -6.23 -6.37
C TYR A 320 2.66 -5.33 -7.56
N VAL A 321 1.55 -5.79 -8.25
CA VAL A 321 0.95 -4.88 -9.25
C VAL A 321 -0.52 -4.64 -8.86
N SER A 322 -0.69 -3.29 -8.77
CA SER A 322 -2.10 -2.97 -8.45
C SER A 322 -2.77 -2.34 -9.68
N HIS A 323 -4.02 -2.61 -9.70
CA HIS A 323 -4.74 -2.00 -10.85
C HIS A 323 -5.94 -1.20 -10.32
N HIS A 324 -6.05 0.08 -10.92
CA HIS A 324 -7.16 1.01 -10.64
C HIS A 324 -8.21 0.95 -11.75
#